data_AF-A0A7X8AUT2-F1
#
_entry.id   AF-A0A7X8AUT2-F1
#
_cell.length_a   1.000
_cell.length_b   1.000
_cell.length_c   1.000
_cell.angle_alpha   90.00
_cell.angle_beta   90.00
_cell.angle_gamma   90.00
#
_symmetry.space_group_name_H-M   'P 1'
#
loop_
_entity.id
_entity.type
_entity.pdbx_description
1 polymer ?
#
loop_
_entity_poly.entity_id
_entity_poly.type
_entity_poly.pdbx_seq_one_letter_code
_entity_poly.pdbx_strand_id
1 'polypeptide(L)'
;IQGAIDVGFKRAITAVIDGNITTLIAAIILYILGTGSIKSFAFTLGVGVVLNFITAVFVTRILLRTAASLGPKKSHWLYGVKGGSSNV
;
A
#
# COMPACT_ATOMS: atom_id res chain seq x y z
N ILE A 1 -19.48 2.82 1.13
CA ILE A 1 -18.18 2.72 1.84
C ILE A 1 -17.44 1.44 1.43
N GLN A 2 -18.05 0.25 1.57
CA GLN A 2 -17.41 -1.02 1.16
C GLN A 2 -16.93 -1.04 -0.30
N GLY A 3 -17.75 -0.62 -1.27
CA GLY A 3 -17.31 -0.56 -2.68
C GLY A 3 -16.17 0.44 -2.97
N ALA A 4 -16.06 1.53 -2.22
CA ALA A 4 -14.94 2.47 -2.35
C ALA A 4 -13.65 1.87 -1.75
N ILE A 5 -13.78 1.09 -0.67
CA ILE A 5 -12.69 0.32 -0.09
C ILE A 5 -12.19 -0.71 -1.10
N ASP A 6 -13.06 -1.52 -1.70
CA ASP A 6 -12.66 -2.57 -2.66
C ASP A 6 -11.94 -2.01 -3.90
N VAL A 7 -12.46 -0.91 -4.47
CA VAL A 7 -11.83 -0.25 -5.62
C VAL A 7 -10.47 0.34 -5.25
N GLY A 8 -10.39 1.01 -4.10
CA GLY A 8 -9.12 1.52 -3.57
C GLY A 8 -8.12 0.40 -3.31
N PHE A 9 -8.61 -0.73 -2.81
CA PHE A 9 -7.82 -1.91 -2.49
C PHE A 9 -7.19 -2.54 -3.72
N LYS A 10 -8.00 -2.76 -4.76
CA LYS A 10 -7.54 -3.32 -6.03
C LYS A 10 -6.46 -2.45 -6.67
N ARG A 11 -6.65 -1.13 -6.66
CA ARG A 11 -5.66 -0.18 -7.20
C ARG A 11 -4.39 -0.11 -6.37
N ALA A 12 -4.52 -0.09 -5.03
CA ALA A 12 -3.37 -0.03 -4.13
C ALA A 12 -2.48 -1.27 -4.26
N ILE A 13 -3.06 -2.47 -4.35
CA ILE A 13 -2.28 -3.71 -4.53
C ILE A 13 -1.50 -3.69 -5.84
N THR A 14 -2.14 -3.32 -6.96
CA THR A 14 -1.45 -3.22 -8.25
C THR A 14 -0.33 -2.18 -8.21
N ALA A 15 -0.56 -1.00 -7.62
CA ALA A 15 0.45 0.03 -7.49
C ALA A 15 1.66 -0.42 -6.64
N VAL A 16 1.41 -1.17 -5.55
CA VAL A 16 2.49 -1.75 -4.73
C VAL A 16 3.30 -2.78 -5.53
N ILE A 17 2.64 -3.63 -6.32
CA ILE A 17 3.33 -4.61 -7.16
C ILE A 17 4.21 -3.91 -8.21
N ASP A 18 3.68 -2.94 -8.94
CA ASP A 18 4.43 -2.21 -9.98
C ASP A 18 5.61 -1.43 -9.40
N GLY A 19 5.46 -0.85 -8.19
CA GLY A 19 6.56 -0.18 -7.49
C GLY A 19 7.70 -1.12 -7.13
N ASN A 20 7.40 -2.34 -6.66
CA ASN A 20 8.44 -3.33 -6.35
C ASN A 20 9.08 -3.91 -7.63
N ILE A 21 8.30 -4.12 -8.70
CA ILE A 21 8.83 -4.56 -10.00
C ILE A 21 9.80 -3.53 -10.58
N THR A 22 9.43 -2.25 -10.58
CA THR A 22 10.30 -1.15 -11.05
C THR A 22 11.62 -1.11 -10.26
N THR A 23 11.56 -1.36 -8.95
CA THR A 23 12.76 -1.44 -8.10
C THR A 23 13.62 -2.67 -8.42
N LEU A 24 13.00 -3.81 -8.72
CA LEU A 24 13.72 -5.01 -9.14
C LEU A 24 14.43 -4.81 -10.48
N ILE A 25 13.78 -4.11 -11.42
CA ILE A 25 14.37 -3.72 -12.70
C ILE A 25 15.60 -2.82 -12.44
N ALA A 26 15.49 -1.83 -11.55
CA ALA A 26 16.63 -1.00 -11.17
C ALA A 26 17.77 -1.83 -10.56
N ALA A 27 17.47 -2.80 -9.68
CA ALA A 27 18.46 -3.72 -9.12
C ALA A 27 19.18 -4.52 -10.21
N ILE A 28 18.45 -5.05 -11.20
CA ILE A 28 19.02 -5.80 -12.32
C ILE A 28 19.94 -4.91 -13.15
N ILE A 29 19.50 -3.70 -13.47
CA ILE A 29 20.31 -2.72 -14.22
C ILE A 29 21.60 -2.39 -13.46
N LEU A 30 21.50 -2.14 -12.14
CA LEU A 30 22.65 -1.87 -11.28
C LEU A 30 23.58 -3.08 -11.14
N TYR A 31 23.07 -4.30 -11.18
CA TYR A 31 23.89 -5.50 -11.13
C TYR A 31 24.70 -5.72 -12.41
N ILE A 32 24.10 -5.41 -13.57
CA ILE A 32 24.75 -5.57 -14.89
C ILE A 32 25.74 -4.45 -15.15
N LEU A 33 25.34 -3.19 -14.92
CA LEU A 33 26.15 -2.01 -15.21
C LEU A 33 27.10 -1.62 -14.05
N GLY A 34 26.84 -2.11 -12.84
CA GLY A 34 27.62 -1.78 -11.65
C GLY A 34 28.93 -2.57 -11.54
N THR A 35 29.94 -1.93 -10.95
CA THR A 35 31.26 -2.52 -10.68
C THR A 35 31.59 -2.45 -9.19
N GLY A 36 32.45 -3.37 -8.73
CA GLY A 36 32.95 -3.43 -7.35
C GLY A 36 31.83 -3.49 -6.31
N SER A 37 31.63 -2.39 -5.60
CA SER A 37 30.65 -2.24 -4.50
C SER A 37 29.20 -2.14 -4.97
N ILE A 38 28.95 -1.73 -6.22
CA ILE A 38 27.58 -1.50 -6.73
C ILE A 38 26.87 -2.83 -6.98
N LYS A 39 27.61 -3.89 -7.35
CA LYS A 39 27.04 -5.24 -7.55
C LYS A 39 26.49 -5.84 -6.26
N SER A 40 27.21 -5.71 -5.15
CA SER A 40 26.77 -6.18 -3.83
C SER A 40 25.63 -5.33 -3.26
N PHE A 41 25.62 -4.03 -3.55
CA PHE A 41 24.47 -3.18 -3.27
C PHE A 41 23.23 -3.63 -4.06
N ALA A 42 23.35 -3.86 -5.36
CA ALA A 42 22.26 -4.33 -6.21
C ALA A 42 21.69 -5.68 -5.76
N PHE A 43 22.56 -6.60 -5.32
CA PHE A 43 22.14 -7.88 -4.75
C PHE A 43 21.33 -7.72 -3.46
N THR A 44 21.82 -6.92 -2.51
CA THR A 44 21.10 -6.62 -1.26
C THR A 44 19.76 -5.94 -1.53
N LEU A 45 19.73 -5.03 -2.50
CA LEU A 45 18.51 -4.32 -2.89
C LEU A 45 17.49 -5.28 -3.50
N GLY A 46 17.91 -6.20 -4.38
CA GLY A 46 17.03 -7.23 -4.94
C GLY A 46 16.45 -8.17 -3.87
N VAL A 47 17.30 -8.70 -2.99
CA VAL A 47 16.85 -9.58 -1.88
C VAL A 47 15.93 -8.82 -0.92
N GLY A 48 16.25 -7.57 -0.60
CA GLY A 48 15.44 -6.71 0.27
C GLY A 48 14.04 -6.44 -0.30
N VAL A 49 13.93 -6.19 -1.61
CA VAL A 49 12.63 -5.97 -2.28
C VAL A 49 11.75 -7.20 -2.20
N VAL A 50 12.30 -8.41 -2.41
CA VAL A 50 11.52 -9.66 -2.32
C VAL A 50 10.99 -9.87 -0.90
N LEU A 51 11.84 -9.71 0.12
CA LEU A 51 11.43 -9.82 1.52
C LEU A 51 10.39 -8.77 1.91
N ASN A 52 10.59 -7.53 1.47
CA ASN A 52 9.65 -6.44 1.69
C ASN A 52 8.30 -6.70 1.03
N PHE A 53 8.28 -7.21 -0.20
CA PHE A 53 7.05 -7.52 -0.92
C PHE A 53 6.19 -8.56 -0.19
N ILE A 54 6.81 -9.63 0.28
CA ILE A 54 6.11 -10.68 1.07
C ILE A 54 5.54 -10.07 2.37
N THR A 55 6.35 -9.29 3.07
CA THR A 55 5.96 -8.63 4.32
C THR A 55 4.81 -7.66 4.11
N ALA A 56 4.87 -6.83 3.07
CA ALA A 56 3.84 -5.85 2.73
C ALA A 56 2.49 -6.53 2.47
N VAL A 57 2.44 -7.62 1.71
CA VAL A 57 1.18 -8.34 1.43
C VAL A 57 0.56 -8.88 2.73
N PHE A 58 1.36 -9.46 3.62
CA PHE A 58 0.88 -9.98 4.90
C PHE A 58 0.42 -8.88 5.85
N VAL A 59 1.24 -7.84 6.03
CA VAL A 59 0.98 -6.71 6.94
C VAL A 59 -0.23 -5.92 6.47
N THR A 60 -0.37 -5.68 5.16
CA THR A 60 -1.55 -4.99 4.65
C THR A 60 -2.83 -5.77 4.94
N ARG A 61 -2.85 -7.11 4.77
CA ARG A 61 -4.02 -7.92 5.13
C ARG A 61 -4.35 -7.86 6.63
N ILE A 62 -3.34 -7.84 7.51
CA ILE A 62 -3.57 -7.76 8.95
C ILE A 62 -4.09 -6.38 9.36
N LEU A 63 -3.47 -5.32 8.84
CA LEU A 63 -3.82 -3.93 9.15
C LEU A 63 -5.27 -3.63 8.80
N LEU A 64 -5.76 -4.10 7.65
CA LEU A 64 -7.13 -3.83 7.23
C LEU A 64 -8.16 -4.58 8.03
N ARG A 65 -7.87 -5.85 8.40
CA ARG A 65 -8.76 -6.62 9.27
C ARG A 65 -8.91 -5.93 10.62
N THR A 66 -7.79 -5.46 11.19
CA THR A 66 -7.80 -4.73 12.45
C THR A 66 -8.46 -3.34 12.31
N ALA A 67 -8.14 -2.58 11.26
CA ALA A 67 -8.74 -1.27 11.02
C ALA A 67 -10.26 -1.34 10.77
N ALA A 68 -10.73 -2.37 10.06
CA ALA A 68 -12.16 -2.62 9.88
C ALA A 68 -12.86 -3.00 11.19
N SER A 69 -12.18 -3.71 12.10
CA SER A 69 -12.72 -4.08 13.42
C SER A 69 -12.84 -2.90 14.39
N LEU A 70 -12.08 -1.82 14.17
CA LEU A 70 -12.09 -0.66 15.06
C LEU A 70 -13.30 0.27 14.89
N GLY A 71 -14.14 0.05 13.88
CA GLY A 71 -15.39 0.80 13.68
C GLY A 71 -15.17 2.29 13.39
N PRO A 72 -15.61 2.84 12.25
CA PRO A 72 -15.45 4.28 11.99
C PRO A 72 -16.19 5.07 13.08
N LYS A 73 -15.44 5.88 13.85
CA LYS A 73 -16.02 6.78 14.86
C LYS A 73 -16.94 7.76 14.14
N LYS A 74 -18.25 7.50 14.19
CA LYS A 74 -19.29 8.34 13.59
C LYS A 74 -19.41 9.66 14.36
N SER A 75 -18.55 10.61 14.06
CA SER A 75 -18.82 12.00 14.42
C SER A 75 -19.82 12.56 13.41
N HIS A 76 -21.06 12.72 13.86
CA HIS A 76 -22.21 13.25 13.11
C HIS A 76 -21.96 14.66 12.53
N TRP A 77 -20.90 15.35 12.98
CA TRP A 77 -20.47 16.68 12.52
C TRP A 77 -19.68 16.68 11.20
N LEU A 78 -19.03 15.58 10.81
CA LEU A 78 -18.19 15.49 9.59
C LEU A 78 -19.00 15.24 8.30
N TYR A 79 -20.30 14.91 8.41
CA TYR A 79 -21.17 14.58 7.28
C TYR A 79 -21.98 15.76 6.73
N GLY A 80 -21.77 16.98 7.24
CA GLY A 80 -22.35 18.19 6.65
C GLY A 80 -23.88 18.26 6.64
N VAL A 81 -24.58 17.31 7.26
CA VAL A 81 -26.03 17.37 7.47
C VAL A 81 -26.28 18.27 8.68
N LYS A 82 -26.35 19.58 8.41
CA LYS A 82 -27.16 20.48 9.25
C LYS A 82 -28.58 19.91 9.20
N GLY A 83 -29.16 19.64 10.37
CA GLY A 83 -30.51 19.15 10.50
C GLY A 83 -31.47 19.99 9.65
N GLY A 84 -32.00 19.36 8.59
CA GLY A 84 -33.22 19.83 7.95
C GLY A 84 -34.36 19.58 8.92
N SER A 85 -34.63 20.55 9.78
CA SER A 85 -35.90 20.63 10.47
C SER A 85 -36.94 21.01 9.39
N SER A 86 -37.76 20.05 8.98
CA SER A 86 -39.21 20.32 8.97
C SER A 86 -39.51 20.96 10.33
N ASN A 87 -40.25 22.05 10.51
CA ASN A 87 -41.52 22.44 9.94
C ASN A 87 -41.86 23.80 10.56
N VAL A 88 -41.96 24.85 9.74
CA VAL A 88 -42.91 25.98 9.81
C VAL A 88 -43.03 26.59 8.41
#